data_AF-T1HFG4-F1
#
_entry.id   AF-T1HFG4-F1
#
_cell.length_a   1.000
_cell.length_b   1.000
_cell.length_c   1.000
_cell.angle_alpha   90.00
_cell.angle_beta   90.00
_cell.angle_gamma   90.00
#
_symmetry.space_group_name_H-M   'P 1'
#
loop_
_entity.id
_entity.type
_entity.pdbx_description
1 polymer ?
#
loop_
_entity_poly.entity_id
_entity_poly.type
_entity_poly.pdbx_seq_one_letter_code
_entity_poly.pdbx_strand_id
1 'polypeptide(L)'
;MLRCSFNSVHIIKPVCSKEGNSEVYVVCLDFIGKDHLLPLLDHLISNYDRLTEPKVIFPLCDIPPPFISTIIECTKFFKFRQVSAILRNIRLFECKISKKHRIIIKRIRHSVAKKLIADCNILPILPEQCVVQNYI
;
A
#
# COMPACT_ATOMS: atom_id res chain seq x y z
N MET A 1 -16.12 -5.60 -4.55
CA MET A 1 -15.45 -6.89 -4.87
C MET A 1 -14.56 -7.37 -3.74
N LEU A 2 -13.37 -6.79 -3.49
CA LEU A 2 -12.47 -7.30 -2.44
C LEU A 2 -13.13 -7.40 -1.07
N ARG A 3 -13.94 -6.40 -0.69
CA ARG A 3 -14.71 -6.43 0.57
C ARG A 3 -15.71 -7.59 0.68
N CYS A 4 -16.09 -8.22 -0.43
CA CYS A 4 -17.06 -9.31 -0.47
C CYS A 4 -16.41 -10.70 -0.46
N SER A 5 -15.09 -10.79 -0.66
CA SER A 5 -14.36 -12.08 -0.78
C SER A 5 -13.35 -12.32 0.34
N PHE A 6 -13.26 -11.39 1.29
CA PHE A 6 -12.34 -11.46 2.40
C PHE A 6 -13.04 -11.00 3.67
N ASN A 7 -12.76 -11.66 4.78
CA ASN A 7 -13.32 -11.30 6.07
C ASN A 7 -12.84 -9.89 6.50
N SER A 8 -11.55 -9.60 6.26
CA SER A 8 -10.94 -8.33 6.61
C SER A 8 -10.21 -7.70 5.43
N VAL A 9 -10.42 -6.40 5.25
CA VAL A 9 -9.77 -5.60 4.19
C VAL A 9 -9.27 -4.31 4.80
N HIS A 10 -7.99 -4.03 4.61
CA HIS A 10 -7.30 -2.87 5.15
C HIS A 10 -6.65 -2.07 4.02
N ILE A 11 -6.62 -0.74 4.17
CA ILE A 11 -5.87 0.14 3.27
C ILE A 11 -4.70 0.70 4.07
N ILE A 12 -3.47 0.39 3.65
CA ILE A 12 -2.26 0.64 4.41
C ILE A 12 -1.22 1.34 3.53
N LYS A 13 -0.59 2.41 4.04
CA LYS A 13 0.64 2.95 3.47
C LYS A 13 1.81 2.59 4.39
N PRO A 14 2.66 1.60 4.03
CA PRO A 14 3.77 1.21 4.87
C PRO A 14 4.81 2.33 4.93
N VAL A 15 5.54 2.42 6.04
CA VAL A 15 6.61 3.42 6.25
C VAL A 15 7.73 3.29 5.20
N CYS A 16 7.90 2.10 4.62
CA CYS A 16 8.88 1.85 3.55
C CYS A 16 8.46 2.45 2.20
N SER A 17 7.18 2.82 2.01
CA SER A 17 6.70 3.54 0.84
C SER A 17 7.03 5.03 0.93
N LYS A 18 7.29 5.69 -0.21
CA LYS A 18 7.55 7.14 -0.22
C LYS A 18 6.31 7.90 0.27
N GLU A 19 6.42 8.60 1.40
CA GLU A 19 5.28 9.29 2.03
C GLU A 19 4.52 10.27 1.13
N GLY A 20 5.21 10.93 0.21
CA GLY A 20 4.62 11.94 -0.69
C GLY A 20 3.97 11.38 -1.96
N ASN A 21 4.08 10.08 -2.25
CA ASN A 21 3.40 9.49 -3.41
C ASN A 21 2.01 8.96 -3.04
N SER A 22 1.22 8.60 -4.05
CA SER A 22 -0.16 8.09 -3.87
C SER A 22 -0.22 6.58 -3.63
N GLU A 23 0.92 5.90 -3.47
CA GLU A 23 0.96 4.45 -3.27
C GLU A 23 0.34 4.07 -1.92
N VAL A 24 -0.62 3.15 -1.97
CA VAL A 24 -1.27 2.50 -0.84
C VAL A 24 -1.47 1.03 -1.20
N TYR A 25 -1.55 0.18 -0.19
CA TYR A 25 -1.75 -1.25 -0.33
C TYR A 25 -3.12 -1.61 0.21
N VAL A 26 -3.88 -2.39 -0.56
CA VAL A 26 -5.09 -3.05 -0.08
C VAL A 26 -4.67 -4.43 0.43
N VAL A 27 -4.69 -4.63 1.74
CA VAL A 27 -4.34 -5.89 2.41
C VAL A 27 -5.62 -6.61 2.75
N CYS A 28 -5.78 -7.80 2.19
CA CYS A 28 -6.96 -8.64 2.39
C CYS A 28 -6.58 -9.89 3.19
N LEU A 29 -7.32 -10.19 4.25
CA LEU A 29 -7.10 -11.34 5.13
C LEU A 29 -8.33 -12.23 5.17
N ASP A 30 -8.09 -13.51 5.41
CA ASP A 30 -9.09 -14.60 5.47
C ASP A 30 -9.97 -14.63 4.21
N PHE A 31 -9.42 -15.20 3.13
CA PHE A 31 -10.16 -15.38 1.89
C PHE A 31 -11.33 -16.35 2.13
N ILE A 32 -12.55 -15.89 1.84
CA ILE A 32 -13.79 -16.66 2.08
C ILE A 32 -14.37 -17.28 0.81
N GLY A 33 -13.70 -17.11 -0.33
CA GLY A 33 -14.13 -17.65 -1.63
C GLY A 33 -14.49 -16.57 -2.65
N LYS A 34 -14.54 -16.98 -3.92
CA LYS A 34 -14.85 -16.10 -5.07
C LYS A 34 -16.04 -16.55 -5.90
N ASP A 35 -16.75 -17.60 -5.50
CA ASP A 35 -17.78 -18.22 -6.33
C ASP A 35 -18.88 -17.21 -6.70
N HIS A 36 -19.29 -16.39 -5.75
CA HIS A 36 -20.24 -15.29 -5.97
C HIS A 36 -19.70 -14.15 -6.86
N LEU A 37 -18.38 -14.06 -7.05
CA LEU A 37 -17.74 -13.06 -7.91
C LEU A 37 -17.39 -13.60 -9.31
N LEU A 38 -17.44 -14.92 -9.55
CA LEU A 38 -17.04 -15.51 -10.84
C LEU A 38 -17.74 -14.86 -12.05
N PRO A 39 -19.08 -14.70 -12.05
CA PRO A 39 -19.76 -14.07 -13.19
C PRO A 39 -19.29 -12.62 -13.43
N LEU A 40 -18.95 -11.90 -12.35
CA LEU A 40 -18.47 -10.53 -12.43
C LEU A 40 -17.02 -10.45 -12.91
N LEU A 41 -16.17 -11.39 -12.51
CA LEU A 41 -14.78 -11.47 -12.97
C LEU A 41 -14.70 -11.74 -14.47
N ASP A 42 -15.54 -12.63 -14.99
CA ASP A 42 -15.61 -12.93 -16.43
C ASP A 42 -16.06 -11.69 -17.23
N HIS A 43 -17.04 -10.94 -16.69
CA HIS A 43 -17.45 -9.67 -17.28
C HIS A 43 -16.33 -8.63 -17.25
N LEU A 44 -15.53 -8.57 -16.18
CA LEU A 44 -14.40 -7.64 -16.10
C LEU A 44 -13.30 -7.96 -17.10
N ILE A 45 -12.89 -9.23 -17.18
CA ILE A 45 -11.82 -9.68 -18.08
C ILE A 45 -12.20 -9.41 -19.54
N SER A 46 -13.44 -9.76 -19.94
CA SER A 46 -13.93 -9.53 -21.30
C SER A 46 -14.02 -8.05 -21.70
N ASN A 47 -14.02 -7.15 -20.72
CA ASN A 47 -14.13 -5.70 -20.92
C ASN A 47 -12.83 -4.92 -20.71
N TYR A 48 -11.76 -5.56 -20.22
CA TYR A 48 -10.52 -4.92 -19.79
C TYR A 48 -9.81 -4.16 -20.91
N ASP A 49 -9.72 -4.74 -22.12
CA ASP A 49 -9.00 -4.14 -23.26
C ASP A 49 -9.82 -3.12 -24.05
N ARG A 50 -11.11 -2.97 -23.72
CA ARG A 50 -12.02 -2.06 -24.43
C ARG A 50 -12.02 -0.70 -23.74
N LEU A 51 -10.90 0.02 -23.88
CA LEU A 51 -10.56 1.29 -23.21
C LEU A 51 -11.27 2.53 -23.77
N THR A 52 -12.23 2.38 -24.68
CA THR A 52 -12.83 3.52 -25.40
C THR A 52 -13.85 4.30 -24.57
N GLU A 53 -14.36 3.75 -23.46
CA GLU A 53 -15.35 4.40 -22.61
C GLU A 53 -15.10 4.14 -21.10
N PRO A 54 -15.47 5.08 -20.22
CA PRO A 54 -15.41 4.87 -18.78
C PRO A 54 -16.40 3.78 -18.38
N LYS A 55 -15.88 2.65 -17.90
CA LYS A 55 -16.68 1.52 -17.45
C LYS A 55 -16.80 1.50 -15.93
N VAL A 56 -18.03 1.31 -15.46
CA VAL A 56 -18.33 1.06 -14.04
C VAL A 56 -18.60 -0.42 -13.84
N ILE A 57 -18.08 -0.97 -12.74
CA ILE A 57 -18.26 -2.39 -12.38
C ILE A 57 -19.60 -2.60 -11.67
N PHE A 58 -20.07 -1.57 -10.95
CA PHE A 58 -21.31 -1.55 -10.20
C PHE A 58 -22.01 -0.21 -10.40
N PRO A 59 -23.35 -0.18 -10.50
CA PRO A 59 -24.08 1.07 -10.40
C PRO A 59 -23.96 1.61 -8.97
N LEU A 60 -24.04 2.93 -8.82
CA LEU A 60 -23.86 3.59 -7.52
C LEU A 60 -24.89 3.14 -6.48
N CYS A 61 -26.13 2.85 -6.91
CA CYS A 61 -27.20 2.38 -6.03
C CYS A 61 -26.91 1.03 -5.36
N ASP A 62 -26.04 0.21 -5.95
CA ASP A 62 -25.69 -1.12 -5.43
C ASP A 62 -24.54 -1.06 -4.44
N ILE A 63 -23.90 0.10 -4.28
CA ILE A 63 -22.79 0.30 -3.35
C ILE A 63 -23.34 0.82 -2.02
N PRO A 64 -23.16 0.09 -0.90
CA PRO A 64 -23.68 0.53 0.39
C PRO A 64 -23.17 1.93 0.77
N PRO A 65 -24.03 2.90 1.12
CA PRO A 65 -23.59 4.24 1.51
C PRO A 65 -22.55 4.28 2.64
N PRO A 66 -22.64 3.42 3.69
CA PRO A 66 -21.59 3.37 4.70
C PRO A 66 -20.21 3.00 4.14
N PHE A 67 -20.16 2.09 3.16
CA PHE A 67 -18.91 1.72 2.50
C PHE A 67 -18.31 2.91 1.73
N ILE A 68 -19.14 3.67 1.01
CA ILE A 68 -18.71 4.89 0.31
C ILE A 68 -18.12 5.88 1.30
N SER A 69 -18.80 6.13 2.42
CA SER A 69 -18.32 7.04 3.48
C SER A 69 -16.93 6.61 3.98
N THR A 70 -16.73 5.31 4.27
CA THR A 70 -15.42 4.79 4.69
C THR A 70 -14.33 5.04 3.64
N ILE A 71 -14.62 4.84 2.35
CA ILE A 71 -13.64 5.10 1.27
C ILE A 71 -13.31 6.59 1.17
N ILE A 72 -14.30 7.48 1.32
CA ILE A 72 -14.09 8.93 1.32
C ILE A 72 -13.21 9.35 2.50
N GLU A 73 -13.48 8.85 3.71
CA GLU A 73 -12.69 9.14 4.90
C GLU A 73 -11.25 8.63 4.77
N CYS A 74 -11.09 7.39 4.29
CA CYS A 74 -9.78 6.80 4.01
C CYS A 74 -8.99 7.65 3.01
N THR A 75 -9.63 8.09 1.92
CA THR A 75 -9.01 8.94 0.90
C THR A 75 -8.61 10.30 1.48
N LYS A 76 -9.47 10.93 2.29
CA LYS A 76 -9.16 12.20 2.97
C LYS A 76 -7.94 12.05 3.89
N PHE A 77 -7.88 10.96 4.66
CA PHE A 77 -6.75 10.67 5.55
C PHE A 77 -5.43 10.56 4.78
N PHE A 78 -5.37 9.74 3.73
CA PHE A 78 -4.14 9.57 2.95
C PHE A 78 -3.77 10.82 2.15
N LYS A 79 -4.73 11.54 1.58
CA LYS A 79 -4.50 12.83 0.92
C LYS A 79 -3.86 13.83 1.88
N PHE A 80 -4.41 13.97 3.09
CA PHE A 80 -3.86 14.89 4.09
C PHE A 80 -2.39 14.56 4.44
N ARG A 81 -2.09 13.28 4.65
CA ARG A 81 -0.73 12.80 4.92
C ARG A 81 0.22 13.05 3.75
N GLN A 82 -0.24 12.78 2.52
CA GLN A 82 0.52 13.01 1.30
C GLN A 82 0.89 14.48 1.12
N VAL A 83 -0.10 15.38 1.20
CA VAL A 83 0.12 16.83 1.10
C VAL A 83 1.11 17.30 2.17
N SER A 84 0.93 16.85 3.41
CA SER A 84 1.86 17.18 4.50
C SER A 84 3.29 16.73 4.22
N ALA A 85 3.48 15.52 3.68
CA ALA A 85 4.80 15.00 3.32
C ALA A 85 5.44 15.78 2.17
N ILE A 86 4.66 16.15 1.15
CA ILE A 86 5.12 16.97 0.01
C ILE A 86 5.59 18.34 0.49
N LEU A 87 4.77 19.05 1.27
CA LEU A 87 5.11 20.37 1.82
C LEU A 87 6.35 20.30 2.71
N ARG A 88 6.46 19.25 3.53
CA ARG A 88 7.65 19.02 4.36
C ARG A 88 8.90 18.79 3.50
N ASN A 89 8.81 18.02 2.42
CA ASN A 89 9.93 17.77 1.53
C ASN A 89 10.42 19.07 0.84
N ILE A 90 9.50 19.92 0.38
CA ILE A 90 9.81 21.25 -0.18
C ILE A 90 10.56 22.08 0.86
N ARG A 91 10.02 22.21 2.08
CA ARG A 91 10.68 22.94 3.17
C ARG A 91 12.07 22.40 3.50
N LEU A 92 12.24 21.08 3.55
CA LEU A 92 13.53 20.45 3.88
C LEU A 92 14.57 20.63 2.77
N PHE A 93 14.13 20.71 1.52
CA PHE A 93 14.98 21.05 0.38
C PHE A 93 15.51 22.48 0.50
N GLU A 94 14.64 23.43 0.83
CA GLU A 94 15.00 24.86 0.97
C GLU A 94 15.86 25.13 2.22
N CYS A 95 15.43 24.65 3.40
CA CYS A 95 16.07 25.01 4.67
C CYS A 95 17.28 24.13 5.04
N LYS A 96 17.52 23.03 4.32
CA LYS A 96 18.49 21.95 4.62
C LYS A 96 18.30 21.29 6.00
N ILE A 97 18.44 19.97 6.03
CA ILE A 97 18.37 19.20 7.28
C ILE A 97 19.61 19.45 8.16
N SER A 98 19.40 19.69 9.46
CA SER A 98 20.49 19.82 10.44
C SER A 98 21.22 18.50 10.70
N LYS A 99 22.50 18.57 11.07
CA LYS A 99 23.34 17.39 11.39
C LYS A 99 22.72 16.52 12.49
N LYS A 100 22.16 17.15 13.54
CA LYS A 100 21.45 16.47 14.63
C LYS A 100 20.28 15.63 14.10
N HIS A 101 19.50 16.20 13.19
CA HIS A 101 18.34 15.53 12.63
C HIS A 101 18.75 14.34 11.72
N ARG A 102 19.86 14.44 10.98
CA ARG A 102 20.42 13.28 10.23
C ARG A 102 20.79 12.11 11.14
N ILE A 103 21.40 12.39 12.30
CA ILE A 103 21.78 11.37 13.28
C ILE A 103 20.54 10.67 13.84
N ILE A 104 19.48 11.42 14.14
CA ILE A 104 18.21 10.87 14.63
C ILE A 104 17.59 9.94 13.58
N ILE A 105 17.49 10.38 12.32
CA ILE A 105 16.95 9.55 11.23
C ILE A 105 17.76 8.26 11.08
N LYS A 106 19.10 8.33 11.13
CA LYS A 106 19.97 7.14 11.05
C LYS A 106 19.69 6.16 12.20
N ARG A 107 19.49 6.66 13.42
CA ARG A 107 19.13 5.83 14.59
C ARG A 107 17.77 5.16 14.41
N ILE A 108 16.76 5.90 13.97
CA ILE A 108 15.41 5.36 13.72
C ILE A 108 15.49 4.24 12.67
N ARG A 109 16.18 4.46 11.55
CA ARG A 109 16.37 3.44 10.51
C ARG A 109 16.99 2.16 11.06
N HIS A 110 18.01 2.28 11.89
CA HIS A 110 18.67 1.13 12.52
C HIS A 110 17.74 0.37 13.47
N SER A 111 16.99 1.10 14.30
CA SER A 111 16.03 0.49 15.23
C SER A 111 14.90 -0.24 14.50
N VAL A 112 14.36 0.35 13.43
CA VAL A 112 13.31 -0.28 12.62
C VAL A 112 13.83 -1.56 11.95
N ALA A 113 15.03 -1.52 11.37
CA ALA A 113 15.66 -2.71 10.76
C ALA A 113 15.88 -3.83 11.78
N LYS A 114 16.41 -3.50 12.97
CA LYS A 114 16.59 -4.47 14.06
C LYS A 114 15.27 -5.12 14.48
N LYS A 115 14.22 -4.31 14.64
CA LYS A 115 12.89 -4.80 15.00
C LYS A 115 12.35 -5.75 13.94
N LEU A 116 12.45 -5.39 12.67
CA LEU A 116 12.00 -6.23 11.56
C LEU A 116 12.72 -7.59 11.54
N ILE A 117 14.04 -7.60 11.70
CA ILE A 117 14.84 -8.83 11.74
C ILE A 117 14.38 -9.75 12.88
N ALA A 118 14.18 -9.19 14.07
CA ALA A 118 13.74 -9.95 15.24
C ALA A 118 12.30 -10.47 15.09
N ASP A 119 11.36 -9.59 14.72
CA ASP A 119 9.93 -9.92 14.64
C ASP A 119 9.63 -10.93 13.51
N CYS A 120 10.38 -10.87 12.40
CA CYS A 120 10.19 -11.76 11.25
C CYS A 120 11.16 -12.94 11.21
N ASN A 121 12.01 -13.11 12.24
CA ASN A 121 13.06 -14.13 12.29
C ASN A 121 13.90 -14.19 10.99
N ILE A 122 14.34 -13.02 10.51
CA ILE A 122 15.10 -12.94 9.26
C ILE A 122 16.50 -13.52 9.48
N LEU A 123 16.80 -14.59 8.76
CA LEU A 123 18.10 -15.27 8.79
C LEU A 123 18.96 -14.85 7.59
N PRO A 124 20.29 -14.92 7.71
CA PRO A 124 21.18 -14.81 6.56
C PRO A 124 20.80 -15.83 5.48
N ILE A 125 20.85 -15.40 4.22
CA ILE A 125 20.63 -16.28 3.07
C ILE A 125 21.77 -17.31 3.04
N LEU A 126 21.43 -18.59 2.94
CA LEU A 126 22.42 -19.65 2.79
C LEU A 126 23.10 -19.56 1.41
N PRO A 127 24.38 -19.91 1.26
CA PRO A 127 25.09 -19.83 -0.02
C PRO A 127 24.35 -20.51 -1.18
N GLU A 128 23.70 -21.65 -0.92
CA GLU A 128 22.90 -22.42 -1.86
C GLU A 128 21.56 -21.78 -2.26
N GLN A 129 21.08 -20.79 -1.50
CA GLN A 129 19.85 -20.03 -1.77
C GLN A 129 20.12 -18.73 -2.53
N CYS A 130 21.39 -18.38 -2.75
CA CYS A 130 21.76 -17.22 -3.54
C CYS A 130 21.37 -17.42 -5.01
N VAL A 131 20.37 -16.66 -5.47
CA VAL A 131 19.95 -16.63 -6.88
C VAL A 131 21.06 -16.10 -7.80
N VAL A 132 21.93 -15.24 -7.27
CA VAL A 132 23.13 -14.75 -7.95
C VAL A 132 24.34 -15.22 -7.14
N GLN A 133 25.13 -16.12 -7.71
CA GLN A 133 26.43 -16.49 -7.12
C GLN A 133 27.36 -15.28 -7.24
N ASN A 134 27.94 -14.84 -6.13
CA ASN A 134 28.80 -13.66 -6.09
C ASN A 134 29.91 -13.79 -7.14
N TYR A 135 29.96 -12.87 -8.10
CA TYR A 135 31.19 -12.61 -8.84
C TYR A 135 32.17 -11.98 -7.86
N ILE A 136 33.27 -12.70 -7.62
CA ILE A 136 34.41 -12.31 -6.79
C ILE A 136 34.98 -10.97 -7.27
#